data_AF-A0A9W9ZP47-F1
#
_entry.id   AF-A0A9W9ZP47-F1
#
_cell.length_a   1.000
_cell.length_b   1.000
_cell.length_c   1.000
_cell.angle_alpha   90.00
_cell.angle_beta   90.00
_cell.angle_gamma   90.00
#
_symmetry.space_group_name_H-M   'P 1'
#
loop_
_entity.id
_entity.type
_entity.pdbx_description
1 polymer ?
#
loop_
_entity_poly.entity_id
_entity_poly.type
_entity_poly.pdbx_seq_one_letter_code
_entity_poly.pdbx_strand_id
1 'polypeptide(L)'
;MMVQHVRRCREFTGPTPHSVAIKAKPTSKRPVEHLILETRRKDELREQAIAETKYQKQCDLKSEWEKATDKRIKSNTISRRVEKLMQRGTFSLEDRRERLREMLLAEEQLYIEEMEAKEETTLERQAKMRERAKFLKEKREQERLQIVQEKLDQRWRDNCEELRSTLSQRHQDEVFVERHEQLKMKDEHKKKESEIDSYYADLWAQDIKIKSMIEEQTAREQIERNRETLKVLQTQIASCEKQREDETKLKEMEADWLKEEARLREEEEKWLQEEKLRKQKAAKKSRQVSIRLKKEKEAKEKQEELAMDMKILEKLLDDTRNEVKEETQRKREMREENLRFMQYCAYNRKEEADKEKELERVVNEEVEKKWAQTMQQYKLERDARQKLLANVMESRKQQIGVQKRRAEEEHESERAEREALQSAIEEHKRLEGENQERIKNRNVSYQRDLDMQIDYQRRVKAKDMAEEEREFRMGQDAEAEYQRKLKEALERPTIDKVHPMRIMGTALRSKSN
;
A
#
# COMPACT_ATOMS: atom_id res chain seq x y z
N MET A 1 134.80 76.94 37.44
CA MET A 1 135.72 77.48 38.48
C MET A 1 136.18 78.85 38.05
N MET A 2 135.90 79.89 38.85
CA MET A 2 136.49 81.22 38.71
C MET A 2 137.96 81.15 39.15
N VAL A 3 138.88 81.68 38.35
CA VAL A 3 140.24 81.98 38.84
C VAL A 3 140.49 83.45 38.60
N GLN A 4 140.45 84.20 39.71
CA GLN A 4 140.93 85.57 39.83
C GLN A 4 142.43 85.57 39.50
N HIS A 5 142.88 86.42 38.57
CA HIS A 5 144.30 86.53 38.23
C HIS A 5 144.92 87.81 38.74
N VAL A 6 145.92 87.58 39.59
CA VAL A 6 146.74 88.49 40.37
C VAL A 6 147.56 89.41 39.45
N ARG A 7 147.59 90.71 39.81
CA ARG A 7 148.41 91.74 39.18
C ARG A 7 149.89 91.53 39.55
N ARG A 8 150.77 91.36 38.55
CA ARG A 8 152.23 91.35 38.74
C ARG A 8 152.78 92.78 38.63
N CYS A 9 153.01 93.43 39.77
CA CYS A 9 153.70 94.73 39.86
C CYS A 9 155.22 94.56 39.62
N ARG A 10 155.86 95.57 39.00
CA ARG A 10 157.22 95.49 38.39
C ARG A 10 158.29 96.28 39.15
N GLU A 11 158.03 96.62 40.40
CA GLU A 11 158.82 97.56 41.19
C GLU A 11 159.61 96.83 42.28
N PHE A 12 160.92 97.12 42.41
CA PHE A 12 161.77 96.64 43.50
C PHE A 12 162.42 97.85 44.19
N THR A 13 162.22 97.98 45.50
CA THR A 13 162.70 99.09 46.35
C THR A 13 163.98 98.68 47.11
N GLY A 14 165.03 99.52 47.06
CA GLY A 14 166.34 99.31 47.70
C GLY A 14 166.47 99.96 49.10
N PRO A 15 167.68 100.05 49.70
CA PRO A 15 167.87 100.34 51.13
C PRO A 15 167.90 101.84 51.52
N THR A 16 167.93 102.78 50.57
CA THR A 16 167.90 104.23 50.87
C THR A 16 166.62 104.89 50.37
N PRO A 17 166.10 105.93 51.08
CA PRO A 17 164.95 106.70 50.60
C PRO A 17 165.26 107.23 49.20
N HIS A 18 164.46 106.83 48.20
CA HIS A 18 164.53 107.13 46.73
C HIS A 18 165.30 106.16 45.81
N SER A 19 165.72 104.97 46.26
CA SER A 19 166.28 103.94 45.38
C SER A 19 165.19 102.95 44.90
N VAL A 20 164.73 103.10 43.66
CA VAL A 20 163.72 102.22 43.05
C VAL A 20 164.19 101.78 41.65
N ALA A 21 164.17 100.47 41.38
CA ALA A 21 164.58 99.87 40.10
C ALA A 21 163.44 99.04 39.47
N ILE A 22 163.28 99.14 38.14
CA ILE A 22 162.21 98.50 37.36
C ILE A 22 162.80 97.41 36.45
N LYS A 23 162.19 96.22 36.46
CA LYS A 23 162.66 95.07 35.65
C LYS A 23 162.18 95.17 34.19
N ALA A 24 163.09 95.27 33.22
CA ALA A 24 162.80 95.31 31.77
C ALA A 24 162.05 94.04 31.26
N LYS A 25 161.18 94.18 30.23
CA LYS A 25 160.39 93.03 29.68
C LYS A 25 161.28 92.15 28.79
N PRO A 26 161.16 90.81 28.85
CA PRO A 26 161.77 89.94 27.85
C PRO A 26 161.08 90.10 26.49
N THR A 27 161.85 90.07 25.40
CA THR A 27 161.35 90.05 24.03
C THR A 27 160.80 88.65 23.70
N SER A 28 159.61 88.58 23.09
CA SER A 28 159.02 87.31 22.66
C SER A 28 159.87 86.67 21.56
N LYS A 29 160.13 85.35 21.67
CA LYS A 29 160.82 84.53 20.67
C LYS A 29 159.89 83.94 19.60
N ARG A 30 158.58 84.20 19.68
CA ARG A 30 157.57 83.70 18.73
C ARG A 30 157.14 84.81 17.76
N PRO A 31 157.11 84.56 16.45
CA PRO A 31 156.69 85.54 15.44
C PRO A 31 155.27 86.06 15.73
N VAL A 32 155.02 87.31 15.35
CA VAL A 32 153.72 88.00 15.54
C VAL A 32 152.55 87.23 14.91
N GLU A 33 152.80 86.36 13.93
CA GLU A 33 151.77 85.67 13.13
C GLU A 33 151.41 84.25 13.58
N HIS A 34 152.04 83.68 14.62
CA HIS A 34 151.84 82.27 14.99
C HIS A 34 150.37 81.88 15.27
N LEU A 35 149.60 82.75 15.95
CA LEU A 35 148.20 82.46 16.23
C LEU A 35 147.35 82.40 14.95
N ILE A 36 147.66 83.27 13.99
CA ILE A 36 146.97 83.38 12.70
C ILE A 36 147.22 82.12 11.86
N LEU A 37 148.45 81.60 11.87
CA LEU A 37 148.80 80.36 11.16
C LEU A 37 148.13 79.13 11.77
N GLU A 38 148.02 79.04 13.09
CA GLU A 38 147.30 77.96 13.78
C GLU A 38 145.79 77.98 13.52
N THR A 39 145.15 79.16 13.53
CA THR A 39 143.74 79.28 13.16
C THR A 39 143.51 78.91 11.69
N ARG A 40 144.37 79.37 10.77
CA ARG A 40 144.29 78.97 9.36
C ARG A 40 144.38 77.47 9.17
N ARG A 41 145.31 76.79 9.85
CA ARG A 41 145.44 75.32 9.78
C ARG A 41 144.18 74.60 10.29
N LYS A 42 143.57 75.09 11.36
CA LYS A 42 142.31 74.52 11.90
C LYS A 42 141.12 74.78 10.98
N ASP A 43 141.04 75.98 10.40
CA ASP A 43 140.01 76.34 9.45
C ASP A 43 140.14 75.51 8.15
N GLU A 44 141.35 75.31 7.64
CA GLU A 44 141.63 74.44 6.48
C GLU A 44 141.19 72.98 6.73
N LEU A 45 141.52 72.40 7.89
CA LEU A 45 141.08 71.04 8.25
C LEU A 45 139.55 70.94 8.39
N ARG A 46 138.92 71.98 8.94
CA ARG A 46 137.46 72.05 9.05
C ARG A 46 136.81 72.17 7.67
N GLU A 47 137.36 72.98 6.78
CA GLU A 47 136.89 73.11 5.41
C GLU A 47 137.03 71.79 4.63
N GLN A 48 138.14 71.08 4.80
CA GLN A 48 138.34 69.74 4.22
C GLN A 48 137.30 68.74 4.71
N ALA A 49 137.07 68.65 6.03
CA ALA A 49 136.06 67.76 6.60
C ALA A 49 134.62 68.10 6.14
N ILE A 50 134.31 69.41 6.01
CA ILE A 50 133.02 69.86 5.46
C ILE A 50 132.90 69.47 3.99
N ALA A 51 133.96 69.60 3.20
CA ALA A 51 133.98 69.24 1.79
C ALA A 51 133.76 67.72 1.61
N GLU A 52 134.45 66.88 2.38
CA GLU A 52 134.26 65.43 2.37
C GLU A 52 132.83 65.03 2.79
N THR A 53 132.31 65.61 3.87
CA THR A 53 130.94 65.32 4.33
C THR A 53 129.90 65.75 3.28
N LYS A 54 130.11 66.88 2.60
CA LYS A 54 129.24 67.33 1.50
C LYS A 54 129.30 66.36 0.33
N TYR A 55 130.50 65.91 -0.05
CA TYR A 55 130.69 64.93 -1.12
C TYR A 55 129.99 63.61 -0.79
N GLN A 56 130.13 63.12 0.45
CA GLN A 56 129.52 61.86 0.86
C GLN A 56 127.99 61.93 0.88
N LYS A 57 127.42 63.03 1.41
CA LYS A 57 125.96 63.29 1.32
C LYS A 57 125.46 63.36 -0.11
N GLN A 58 126.25 63.92 -1.03
CA GLN A 58 125.91 63.97 -2.44
C GLN A 58 125.92 62.56 -3.07
N CYS A 59 126.86 61.70 -2.68
CA CYS A 59 126.89 60.30 -3.11
C CYS A 59 125.72 59.47 -2.56
N ASP A 60 125.36 59.69 -1.30
CA ASP A 60 124.21 59.01 -0.67
C ASP A 60 122.90 59.42 -1.35
N LEU A 61 122.70 60.71 -1.58
CA LEU A 61 121.53 61.23 -2.30
C LEU A 61 121.42 60.62 -3.71
N LYS A 62 122.55 60.50 -4.42
CA LYS A 62 122.58 59.85 -5.73
C LYS A 62 122.18 58.38 -5.64
N SER A 63 122.70 57.65 -4.65
CA SER A 63 122.39 56.23 -4.43
C SER A 63 120.93 55.99 -4.04
N GLU A 64 120.35 56.85 -3.19
CA GLU A 64 118.92 56.80 -2.85
C GLU A 64 118.04 57.10 -4.05
N TRP A 65 118.41 58.10 -4.84
CA TRP A 65 117.72 58.44 -6.09
C TRP A 65 117.75 57.26 -7.07
N GLU A 66 118.90 56.61 -7.29
CA GLU A 66 119.01 55.42 -8.15
C GLU A 66 118.08 54.29 -7.65
N LYS A 67 118.09 53.97 -6.35
CA LYS A 67 117.20 52.94 -5.76
C LYS A 67 115.72 53.28 -5.91
N ALA A 68 115.33 54.53 -5.66
CA ALA A 68 113.95 54.98 -5.80
C ALA A 68 113.49 54.92 -7.27
N THR A 69 114.38 55.30 -8.20
CA THR A 69 114.11 55.29 -9.63
C THR A 69 113.97 53.85 -10.14
N ASP A 70 114.86 52.93 -9.74
CA ASP A 70 114.78 51.51 -10.07
C ASP A 70 113.49 50.86 -9.56
N LYS A 71 113.09 51.18 -8.31
CA LYS A 71 111.82 50.70 -7.75
C LYS A 71 110.62 51.21 -8.57
N ARG A 72 110.66 52.48 -8.99
CA ARG A 72 109.61 53.08 -9.83
C ARG A 72 109.58 52.45 -11.23
N ILE A 73 110.73 52.19 -11.85
CA ILE A 73 110.82 51.50 -13.15
C ILE A 73 110.23 50.09 -13.06
N LYS A 74 110.57 49.32 -12.03
CA LYS A 74 110.02 47.98 -11.79
C LYS A 74 108.49 48.03 -11.60
N SER A 75 108.00 48.94 -10.76
CA SER A 75 106.55 49.12 -10.56
C SER A 75 105.83 49.47 -11.85
N ASN A 76 106.35 50.44 -12.63
CA ASN A 76 105.77 50.84 -13.92
C ASN A 76 105.76 49.67 -14.92
N THR A 77 106.80 48.83 -14.91
CA THR A 77 106.87 47.66 -15.78
C THR A 77 105.81 46.62 -15.42
N ILE A 78 105.59 46.39 -14.11
CA ILE A 78 104.53 45.53 -13.61
C ILE A 78 103.16 46.10 -13.97
N SER A 79 102.92 47.39 -13.72
CA SER A 79 101.66 48.06 -14.06
C SER A 79 101.32 47.93 -15.55
N ARG A 80 102.28 48.19 -16.45
CA ARG A 80 102.10 48.00 -17.90
C ARG A 80 101.79 46.55 -18.26
N ARG A 81 102.40 45.58 -17.58
CA ARG A 81 102.14 44.15 -17.83
C ARG A 81 100.74 43.74 -17.37
N VAL A 82 100.31 44.22 -16.20
CA VAL A 82 98.95 44.00 -15.69
C VAL A 82 97.92 44.63 -16.62
N GLU A 83 98.15 45.87 -17.04
CA GLU A 83 97.26 46.58 -17.97
C GLU A 83 97.11 45.84 -19.30
N LYS A 84 98.21 45.32 -19.87
CA LYS A 84 98.14 44.45 -21.08
C LYS A 84 97.33 43.18 -20.86
N LEU A 85 97.45 42.54 -19.70
CA LEU A 85 96.65 41.34 -19.38
C LEU A 85 95.17 41.68 -19.19
N MET A 86 94.87 42.81 -18.56
CA MET A 86 93.49 43.29 -18.41
C MET A 86 92.88 43.62 -19.77
N GLN A 87 93.60 44.33 -20.65
CA GLN A 87 93.17 44.61 -22.03
C GLN A 87 92.93 43.31 -22.81
N ARG A 88 93.81 42.31 -22.68
CA ARG A 88 93.55 40.99 -23.29
C ARG A 88 92.27 40.34 -22.75
N GLY A 89 92.01 40.49 -21.45
CA GLY A 89 90.78 40.03 -20.81
C GLY A 89 89.53 40.74 -21.34
N THR A 90 89.58 42.07 -21.54
CA THR A 90 88.46 42.83 -22.09
C THR A 90 88.15 42.43 -23.52
N PHE A 91 89.18 42.28 -24.39
CA PHE A 91 88.99 41.79 -25.75
C PHE A 91 88.35 40.39 -25.78
N SER A 92 88.81 39.48 -24.92
CA SER A 92 88.20 38.14 -24.84
C SER A 92 86.75 38.16 -24.36
N LEU A 93 86.37 39.11 -23.50
CA LEU A 93 84.99 39.29 -23.04
C LEU A 93 84.12 39.92 -24.12
N GLU A 94 84.66 40.89 -24.86
CA GLU A 94 84.01 41.53 -26.01
C GLU A 94 83.74 40.51 -27.11
N ASP A 95 84.72 39.67 -27.48
CA ASP A 95 84.55 38.57 -28.44
C ASP A 95 83.47 37.56 -28.01
N ARG A 96 83.36 37.31 -26.70
CA ARG A 96 82.30 36.42 -26.18
C ARG A 96 80.93 37.09 -26.23
N ARG A 97 80.86 38.40 -25.93
CA ARG A 97 79.62 39.19 -26.00
C ARG A 97 79.13 39.34 -27.44
N GLU A 98 80.03 39.50 -28.39
CA GLU A 98 79.68 39.57 -29.81
C GLU A 98 79.11 38.25 -30.29
N ARG A 99 79.78 37.12 -30.01
CA ARG A 99 79.26 35.79 -30.35
C ARG A 99 77.89 35.49 -29.73
N LEU A 100 77.66 35.92 -28.49
CA LEU A 100 76.36 35.77 -27.85
C LEU A 100 75.29 36.65 -28.53
N ARG A 101 75.64 37.87 -28.92
CA ARG A 101 74.73 38.75 -29.68
C ARG A 101 74.36 38.15 -31.03
N GLU A 102 75.33 37.62 -31.76
CA GLU A 102 75.08 36.93 -33.04
C GLU A 102 74.14 35.73 -32.88
N MET A 103 74.35 34.91 -31.85
CA MET A 103 73.49 33.76 -31.55
C MET A 103 72.05 34.18 -31.23
N LEU A 104 71.89 35.18 -30.35
CA LEU A 104 70.57 35.68 -29.98
C LEU A 104 69.83 36.32 -31.17
N LEU A 105 70.55 37.07 -32.02
CA LEU A 105 69.98 37.64 -33.24
C LEU A 105 69.55 36.56 -34.23
N ALA A 106 70.33 35.49 -34.37
CA ALA A 106 69.95 34.36 -35.22
C ALA A 106 68.72 33.63 -34.68
N GLU A 107 68.62 33.43 -33.36
CA GLU A 107 67.44 32.86 -32.72
C GLU A 107 66.20 33.76 -32.92
N GLU A 108 66.31 35.07 -32.71
CA GLU A 108 65.22 36.03 -32.98
C GLU A 108 64.76 35.96 -34.44
N GLN A 109 65.69 35.92 -35.40
CA GLN A 109 65.36 35.79 -36.81
C GLN A 109 64.62 34.50 -37.12
N LEU A 110 65.09 33.36 -36.59
CA LEU A 110 64.40 32.07 -36.76
C LEU A 110 62.98 32.08 -36.19
N TYR A 111 62.78 32.70 -35.02
CA TYR A 111 61.44 32.84 -34.45
C TYR A 111 60.53 33.74 -35.29
N ILE A 112 61.06 34.82 -35.85
CA ILE A 112 60.30 35.69 -36.76
C ILE A 112 59.89 34.91 -38.01
N GLU A 113 60.82 34.18 -38.63
CA GLU A 113 60.55 33.33 -39.80
C GLU A 113 59.52 32.23 -39.48
N GLU A 114 59.60 31.59 -38.31
CA GLU A 114 58.64 30.57 -37.89
C GLU A 114 57.24 31.17 -37.65
N MET A 115 57.16 32.37 -37.07
CA MET A 115 55.89 33.08 -36.88
C MET A 115 55.27 33.48 -38.23
N GLU A 116 56.06 34.04 -39.14
CA GLU A 116 55.60 34.39 -40.50
C GLU A 116 55.16 33.16 -41.30
N ALA A 117 55.86 32.02 -41.17
CA ALA A 117 55.48 30.77 -41.81
C ALA A 117 54.21 30.13 -41.23
N LYS A 118 53.92 30.36 -39.95
CA LYS A 118 52.69 29.88 -39.28
C LYS A 118 51.49 30.76 -39.58
N GLU A 119 51.69 32.02 -39.97
CA GLU A 119 50.62 32.91 -40.37
C GLU A 119 50.06 32.48 -41.73
N GLU A 120 48.84 31.91 -41.70
CA GLU A 120 48.13 31.56 -42.92
C GLU A 120 47.99 32.79 -43.82
N THR A 121 48.51 32.69 -45.05
CA THR A 121 48.37 33.77 -46.01
C THR A 121 46.90 34.01 -46.33
N THR A 122 46.55 35.25 -46.67
CA THR A 122 45.17 35.60 -47.06
C THR A 122 44.66 34.75 -48.22
N LEU A 123 45.55 34.35 -49.14
CA LEU A 123 45.25 33.45 -50.26
C LEU A 123 44.92 32.03 -49.81
N GLU A 124 45.67 31.47 -48.86
CA GLU A 124 45.39 30.15 -48.27
C GLU A 124 44.07 30.14 -47.50
N ARG A 125 43.80 31.19 -46.72
CA ARG A 125 42.52 31.34 -46.02
C ARG A 125 41.35 31.41 -47.01
N GLN A 126 41.50 32.18 -48.09
CA GLN A 126 40.51 32.24 -49.16
C GLN A 126 40.36 30.91 -49.91
N ALA A 127 41.44 30.15 -50.10
CA ALA A 127 41.39 28.81 -50.69
C ALA A 127 40.62 27.83 -49.78
N LYS A 128 40.92 27.80 -48.48
CA LYS A 128 40.17 27.00 -47.49
C LYS A 128 38.69 27.37 -47.44
N MET A 129 38.35 28.67 -47.50
CA MET A 129 36.96 29.11 -47.58
C MET A 129 36.27 28.66 -48.87
N ARG A 130 36.96 28.73 -50.03
CA ARG A 130 36.44 28.24 -51.31
C ARG A 130 36.22 26.74 -51.31
N GLU A 131 37.16 25.96 -50.81
CA GLU A 131 37.03 24.50 -50.70
C GLU A 131 35.90 24.11 -49.73
N ARG A 132 35.78 24.79 -48.59
CA ARG A 132 34.66 24.59 -47.67
C ARG A 132 33.31 24.93 -48.32
N ALA A 133 33.25 26.02 -49.10
CA ALA A 133 32.03 26.40 -49.80
C ALA A 133 31.66 25.38 -50.90
N LYS A 134 32.64 24.88 -51.66
CA LYS A 134 32.43 23.79 -52.63
C LYS A 134 31.91 22.53 -51.95
N PHE A 135 32.55 22.09 -50.86
CA PHE A 135 32.13 20.92 -50.10
C PHE A 135 30.69 21.07 -49.58
N LEU A 136 30.33 22.22 -49.02
CA LEU A 136 28.95 22.46 -48.56
C LEU A 136 27.95 22.47 -49.72
N LYS A 137 28.33 22.99 -50.89
CA LYS A 137 27.50 22.95 -52.09
C LYS A 137 27.30 21.52 -52.58
N GLU A 138 28.37 20.74 -52.65
CA GLU A 138 28.33 19.32 -53.04
C GLU A 138 27.48 18.49 -52.06
N LYS A 139 27.63 18.71 -50.76
CA LYS A 139 26.82 18.03 -49.74
C LYS A 139 25.33 18.33 -49.90
N ARG A 140 24.96 19.61 -50.06
CA ARG A 140 23.57 20.01 -50.31
C ARG A 140 23.03 19.39 -51.60
N GLU A 141 23.86 19.32 -52.63
CA GLU A 141 23.48 18.70 -53.90
C GLU A 141 23.26 17.20 -53.75
N GLN A 142 24.11 16.50 -53.01
CA GLN A 142 23.95 15.08 -52.70
C GLN A 142 22.67 14.82 -51.91
N GLU A 143 22.40 15.61 -50.86
CA GLU A 143 21.15 15.53 -50.09
C GLU A 143 19.92 15.76 -50.99
N ARG A 144 19.99 16.75 -51.89
CA ARG A 144 18.92 17.00 -52.88
C ARG A 144 18.72 15.81 -53.81
N LEU A 145 19.80 15.22 -54.33
CA LEU A 145 19.74 14.06 -55.23
C LEU A 145 19.19 12.82 -54.52
N GLN A 146 19.55 12.59 -53.24
CA GLN A 146 18.98 11.51 -52.43
C GLN A 146 17.47 11.66 -52.27
N ILE A 147 16.99 12.86 -51.92
CA ILE A 147 15.55 13.13 -51.82
C ILE A 147 14.86 12.89 -53.18
N VAL A 148 15.47 13.36 -54.27
CA VAL A 148 14.91 13.13 -55.62
C VAL A 148 14.83 11.64 -55.92
N GLN A 149 15.87 10.86 -55.61
CA GLN A 149 15.88 9.41 -55.80
C GLN A 149 14.80 8.72 -54.98
N GLU A 150 14.66 9.04 -53.69
CA GLU A 150 13.60 8.51 -52.83
C GLU A 150 12.21 8.81 -53.37
N LYS A 151 11.99 10.03 -53.89
CA LYS A 151 10.71 10.42 -54.49
C LYS A 151 10.45 9.72 -55.82
N LEU A 152 11.48 9.48 -56.62
CA LEU A 152 11.37 8.67 -57.83
C LEU A 152 11.04 7.21 -57.50
N ASP A 153 11.67 6.65 -56.47
CA ASP A 153 11.38 5.28 -56.00
C ASP A 153 9.97 5.15 -55.43
N GLN A 154 9.52 6.13 -54.62
CA GLN A 154 8.13 6.20 -54.15
C GLN A 154 7.17 6.22 -55.33
N ARG A 155 7.40 7.12 -56.30
CA ARG A 155 6.57 7.20 -57.50
C ARG A 155 6.59 5.90 -58.29
N TRP A 156 7.73 5.22 -58.39
CA TRP A 156 7.82 3.93 -59.07
C TRP A 156 7.02 2.86 -58.32
N ARG A 157 7.16 2.75 -56.99
CA ARG A 157 6.40 1.78 -56.18
C ARG A 157 4.89 2.00 -56.29
N ASP A 158 4.44 3.24 -56.21
CA ASP A 158 3.02 3.59 -56.24
C ASP A 158 2.39 3.29 -57.62
N ASN A 159 3.14 3.53 -58.70
CA ASN A 159 2.68 3.34 -60.08
C ASN A 159 2.98 1.93 -60.64
N CYS A 160 3.78 1.11 -59.96
CA CYS A 160 4.14 -0.23 -60.43
C CYS A 160 3.00 -1.22 -60.15
N GLU A 161 2.26 -1.61 -61.20
CA GLU A 161 1.14 -2.54 -61.10
C GLU A 161 1.57 -3.93 -60.63
N GLU A 162 2.74 -4.40 -61.10
CA GLU A 162 3.30 -5.70 -60.72
C GLU A 162 3.56 -5.76 -59.20
N LEU A 163 4.13 -4.68 -58.64
CA LEU A 163 4.34 -4.57 -57.19
C LEU A 163 3.00 -4.55 -56.44
N ARG A 164 2.00 -3.83 -56.94
CA ARG A 164 0.67 -3.80 -56.30
C ARG A 164 0.02 -5.17 -56.27
N SER A 165 0.08 -5.91 -57.37
CA SER A 165 -0.49 -7.26 -57.46
C SER A 165 0.20 -8.24 -56.50
N THR A 166 1.53 -8.20 -56.42
CA THR A 166 2.30 -9.07 -55.51
C THR A 166 2.10 -8.72 -54.03
N LEU A 167 2.01 -7.43 -53.68
CA LEU A 167 1.68 -7.00 -52.32
C LEU A 167 0.25 -7.41 -51.94
N SER A 168 -0.70 -7.30 -52.86
CA SER A 168 -2.07 -7.78 -52.65
C SER A 168 -2.13 -9.29 -52.41
N GLN A 169 -1.34 -10.08 -53.16
CA GLN A 169 -1.25 -11.53 -52.95
C GLN A 169 -0.63 -11.87 -51.60
N ARG A 170 0.47 -11.21 -51.21
CA ARG A 170 1.07 -11.40 -49.88
C ARG A 170 0.09 -11.07 -48.76
N HIS A 171 -0.61 -9.95 -48.88
CA HIS A 171 -1.62 -9.58 -47.90
C HIS A 171 -2.76 -10.61 -47.84
N GLN A 172 -3.18 -11.15 -48.98
CA GLN A 172 -4.16 -12.22 -49.03
C GLN A 172 -3.65 -13.50 -48.34
N ASP A 173 -2.39 -13.87 -48.54
CA ASP A 173 -1.76 -15.02 -47.87
C ASP A 173 -1.69 -14.82 -46.35
N GLU A 174 -1.35 -13.62 -45.88
CA GLU A 174 -1.38 -13.24 -44.46
C GLU A 174 -2.79 -13.43 -43.88
N VAL A 175 -3.81 -12.90 -44.55
CA VAL A 175 -5.21 -13.06 -44.14
C VAL A 175 -5.63 -14.54 -44.11
N PHE A 176 -5.12 -15.36 -45.04
CA PHE A 176 -5.41 -16.80 -45.01
C PHE A 176 -4.74 -17.52 -43.83
N VAL A 177 -3.51 -17.14 -43.47
CA VAL A 177 -2.82 -17.67 -42.28
C VAL A 177 -3.60 -17.29 -41.02
N GLU A 178 -3.94 -16.01 -40.86
CA GLU A 178 -4.72 -15.53 -39.71
C GLU A 178 -6.09 -16.22 -39.62
N ARG A 179 -6.78 -16.38 -40.75
CA ARG A 179 -8.07 -17.09 -40.79
C ARG A 179 -7.93 -18.56 -40.42
N HIS A 180 -6.85 -19.22 -40.84
CA HIS A 180 -6.56 -20.61 -40.48
C HIS A 180 -6.34 -20.76 -38.97
N GLU A 181 -5.60 -19.84 -38.36
CA GLU A 181 -5.42 -19.79 -36.91
C GLU A 181 -6.74 -19.57 -36.17
N GLN A 182 -7.58 -18.64 -36.65
CA GLN A 182 -8.93 -18.44 -36.08
C GLN A 182 -9.80 -19.70 -36.16
N LEU A 183 -9.75 -20.44 -37.28
CA LEU A 183 -10.49 -21.70 -37.42
C LEU A 183 -9.97 -22.76 -36.45
N LYS A 184 -8.65 -22.90 -36.28
CA LYS A 184 -8.08 -23.80 -35.28
C LYS A 184 -8.55 -23.47 -33.86
N MET A 185 -8.51 -22.20 -33.48
CA MET A 185 -8.98 -21.75 -32.17
C MET A 185 -10.47 -22.04 -31.97
N LYS A 186 -11.28 -21.85 -33.01
CA LYS A 186 -12.71 -22.17 -32.99
C LYS A 186 -12.97 -23.67 -32.84
N ASP A 187 -12.20 -24.51 -33.55
CA ASP A 187 -12.32 -25.96 -33.45
C ASP A 187 -11.89 -26.48 -32.07
N GLU A 188 -10.83 -25.91 -31.48
CA GLU A 188 -10.44 -26.21 -30.10
C GLU A 188 -11.50 -25.80 -29.10
N HIS A 189 -12.11 -24.61 -29.27
CA HIS A 189 -13.21 -24.17 -28.43
C HIS A 189 -14.40 -25.13 -28.51
N LYS A 190 -14.80 -25.51 -29.73
CA LYS A 190 -15.89 -26.45 -29.97
C LYS A 190 -15.62 -27.82 -29.36
N LYS A 191 -14.37 -28.30 -29.39
CA LYS A 191 -13.98 -29.55 -28.72
C LYS A 191 -14.16 -29.44 -27.20
N LYS A 192 -13.69 -28.34 -26.59
CA LYS A 192 -13.88 -28.10 -25.15
C LYS A 192 -15.36 -28.03 -24.77
N GLU A 193 -16.17 -27.33 -25.56
CA GLU A 193 -17.63 -27.29 -25.35
C GLU A 193 -18.24 -28.69 -25.44
N SER A 194 -17.87 -29.48 -26.45
CA SER A 194 -18.35 -30.85 -26.60
C SER A 194 -17.91 -31.76 -25.45
N GLU A 195 -16.71 -31.59 -24.90
CA GLU A 195 -16.23 -32.32 -23.72
C GLU A 195 -17.04 -31.95 -22.46
N ILE A 196 -17.33 -30.66 -22.28
CA ILE A 196 -18.17 -30.14 -21.20
C ILE A 196 -19.60 -30.69 -21.32
N ASP A 197 -20.19 -30.65 -22.50
CA ASP A 197 -21.54 -31.16 -22.76
C ASP A 197 -21.61 -32.67 -22.51
N SER A 198 -20.61 -33.43 -22.95
CA SER A 198 -20.51 -34.87 -22.68
C SER A 198 -20.42 -35.15 -21.17
N TYR A 199 -19.61 -34.38 -20.45
CA TYR A 199 -19.47 -34.52 -19.00
C TYR A 199 -20.80 -34.25 -18.27
N TYR A 200 -21.53 -33.20 -18.65
CA TYR A 200 -22.84 -32.92 -18.08
C TYR A 200 -23.90 -33.96 -18.46
N ALA A 201 -23.86 -34.48 -19.69
CA ALA A 201 -24.74 -35.57 -20.10
C ALA A 201 -24.51 -36.84 -19.26
N ASP A 202 -23.25 -37.18 -18.97
CA ASP A 202 -22.91 -38.32 -18.10
C ASP A 202 -23.42 -38.11 -16.67
N LEU A 203 -23.25 -36.90 -16.11
CA LEU A 203 -23.73 -36.57 -14.78
C LEU A 203 -25.27 -36.64 -14.72
N TRP A 204 -25.95 -36.18 -15.76
CA TRP A 204 -27.41 -36.26 -15.85
C TRP A 204 -27.90 -37.70 -15.98
N ALA A 205 -27.22 -38.54 -16.77
CA ALA A 205 -27.52 -39.97 -16.87
C ALA A 205 -27.36 -40.69 -15.51
N GLN A 206 -26.34 -40.30 -14.73
CA GLN A 206 -26.16 -40.81 -13.37
C GLN A 206 -27.30 -40.38 -12.44
N ASP A 207 -27.70 -39.11 -12.48
CA ASP A 207 -28.83 -38.60 -11.68
C ASP A 207 -30.15 -39.30 -12.03
N ILE A 208 -30.44 -39.49 -13.33
CA ILE A 208 -31.61 -40.26 -13.79
C ILE A 208 -31.58 -41.68 -13.22
N LYS A 209 -30.42 -42.35 -13.27
CA LYS A 209 -30.27 -43.71 -12.72
C LYS A 209 -30.51 -43.74 -11.21
N ILE A 210 -30.00 -42.77 -10.46
CA ILE A 210 -30.24 -42.67 -9.01
C ILE A 210 -31.72 -42.46 -8.72
N LYS A 211 -32.39 -41.53 -9.41
CA LYS A 211 -33.82 -41.27 -9.25
C LYS A 211 -34.66 -42.51 -9.57
N SER A 212 -34.34 -43.19 -10.67
CA SER A 212 -34.99 -44.46 -11.02
C SER A 212 -34.80 -45.53 -9.94
N MET A 213 -33.59 -45.66 -9.35
CA MET A 213 -33.36 -46.58 -8.23
C MET A 213 -34.16 -46.20 -6.98
N ILE A 214 -34.29 -44.92 -6.66
CA ILE A 214 -35.10 -44.43 -5.54
C ILE A 214 -36.60 -44.70 -5.80
N GLU A 215 -37.09 -44.42 -7.00
CA GLU A 215 -38.46 -44.72 -7.40
C GLU A 215 -38.76 -46.23 -7.31
N GLU A 216 -37.84 -47.09 -7.76
CA GLU A 216 -37.96 -48.54 -7.58
C GLU A 216 -37.99 -48.94 -6.10
N GLN A 217 -37.10 -48.38 -5.27
CA GLN A 217 -37.07 -48.68 -3.83
C GLN A 217 -38.35 -48.24 -3.13
N THR A 218 -38.80 -47.01 -3.36
CA THR A 218 -40.05 -46.49 -2.80
C THR A 218 -41.26 -47.28 -3.27
N ALA A 219 -41.30 -47.71 -4.53
CA ALA A 219 -42.33 -48.61 -5.04
C ALA A 219 -42.31 -49.98 -4.35
N ARG A 220 -41.12 -50.57 -4.14
CA ARG A 220 -40.96 -51.84 -3.39
C ARG A 220 -41.40 -51.71 -1.95
N GLU A 221 -40.99 -50.64 -1.26
CA GLU A 221 -41.43 -50.36 0.11
C GLU A 221 -42.95 -50.16 0.19
N GLN A 222 -43.55 -49.50 -0.80
CA GLN A 222 -45.01 -49.35 -0.87
C GLN A 222 -45.70 -50.71 -1.04
N ILE A 223 -45.17 -51.58 -1.90
CA ILE A 223 -45.68 -52.93 -2.10
C ILE A 223 -45.59 -53.74 -0.81
N GLU A 224 -44.46 -53.69 -0.10
CA GLU A 224 -44.28 -54.41 1.16
C GLU A 224 -45.21 -53.85 2.27
N ARG A 225 -45.33 -52.53 2.40
CA ARG A 225 -46.29 -51.90 3.34
C ARG A 225 -47.74 -52.31 3.03
N ASN A 226 -48.11 -52.35 1.75
CA ASN A 226 -49.43 -52.82 1.32
C ASN A 226 -49.62 -54.31 1.65
N ARG A 227 -48.59 -55.13 1.48
CA ARG A 227 -48.60 -56.56 1.79
C ARG A 227 -48.73 -56.81 3.29
N GLU A 228 -48.03 -56.06 4.12
CA GLU A 228 -48.16 -56.11 5.58
C GLU A 228 -49.57 -55.69 6.03
N THR A 229 -50.08 -54.59 5.49
CA THR A 229 -51.46 -54.14 5.74
C THR A 229 -52.48 -55.21 5.37
N LEU A 230 -52.28 -55.89 4.22
CA LEU A 230 -53.15 -56.97 3.77
C LEU A 230 -53.09 -58.20 4.70
N LYS A 231 -51.92 -58.56 5.23
CA LYS A 231 -51.78 -59.64 6.24
C LYS A 231 -52.54 -59.32 7.52
N VAL A 232 -52.43 -58.07 8.00
CA VAL A 232 -53.18 -57.60 9.18
C VAL A 232 -54.69 -57.69 8.93
N LEU A 233 -55.15 -57.20 7.77
CA LEU A 233 -56.57 -57.29 7.38
C LEU A 233 -57.06 -58.73 7.28
N GLN A 234 -56.29 -59.64 6.69
CA GLN A 234 -56.62 -61.07 6.65
C GLN A 234 -56.74 -61.68 8.05
N THR A 235 -55.86 -61.28 8.98
CA THR A 235 -55.91 -61.74 10.37
C THR A 235 -57.17 -61.22 11.08
N GLN A 236 -57.55 -59.96 10.81
CA GLN A 236 -58.79 -59.37 11.32
C GLN A 236 -60.03 -60.07 10.75
N ILE A 237 -60.06 -60.35 9.44
CA ILE A 237 -61.15 -61.11 8.80
C ILE A 237 -61.29 -62.49 9.44
N ALA A 238 -60.19 -63.25 9.56
CA ALA A 238 -60.21 -64.56 10.20
C ALA A 238 -60.66 -64.50 11.67
N SER A 239 -60.26 -63.45 12.42
CA SER A 239 -60.75 -63.23 13.78
C SER A 239 -62.25 -62.93 13.82
N CYS A 240 -62.76 -62.11 12.90
CA CYS A 240 -64.20 -61.81 12.80
C CYS A 240 -65.00 -63.04 12.36
N GLU A 241 -64.49 -63.85 11.43
CA GLU A 241 -65.12 -65.10 11.02
C GLU A 241 -65.19 -66.09 12.19
N LYS A 242 -64.09 -66.23 12.95
CA LYS A 242 -64.07 -67.05 14.15
C LYS A 242 -65.08 -66.57 15.20
N GLN A 243 -65.17 -65.26 15.43
CA GLN A 243 -66.19 -64.69 16.33
C GLN A 243 -67.61 -65.00 15.85
N ARG A 244 -67.88 -64.91 14.55
CA ARG A 244 -69.18 -65.29 13.98
C ARG A 244 -69.48 -66.78 14.17
N GLU A 245 -68.50 -67.65 13.94
CA GLU A 245 -68.65 -69.09 14.18
C GLU A 245 -68.96 -69.39 15.65
N ASP A 246 -68.23 -68.77 16.58
CA ASP A 246 -68.44 -68.93 18.01
C ASP A 246 -69.82 -68.40 18.43
N GLU A 247 -70.27 -67.26 17.87
CA GLU A 247 -71.65 -66.76 18.05
C GLU A 247 -72.71 -67.72 17.52
N THR A 248 -72.49 -68.34 16.35
CA THR A 248 -73.44 -69.33 15.81
C THR A 248 -73.52 -70.58 16.69
N LYS A 249 -72.39 -71.08 17.18
CA LYS A 249 -72.35 -72.22 18.10
C LYS A 249 -73.03 -71.88 19.42
N LEU A 250 -72.83 -70.67 19.94
CA LEU A 250 -73.50 -70.21 21.16
C LEU A 250 -75.02 -70.16 20.96
N LYS A 251 -75.49 -69.65 19.83
CA LYS A 251 -76.92 -69.63 19.47
C LYS A 251 -77.50 -71.04 19.32
N GLU A 252 -76.75 -71.98 18.76
CA GLU A 252 -77.16 -73.40 18.68
C GLU A 252 -77.27 -74.02 20.07
N MET A 253 -76.29 -73.78 20.96
CA MET A 253 -76.33 -74.24 22.35
C MET A 253 -77.48 -73.62 23.13
N GLU A 254 -77.74 -72.32 22.96
CA GLU A 254 -78.89 -71.62 23.55
C GLU A 254 -80.22 -72.21 23.04
N ALA A 255 -80.32 -72.49 21.74
CA ALA A 255 -81.50 -73.11 21.15
C ALA A 255 -81.75 -74.53 21.68
N ASP A 256 -80.70 -75.33 21.87
CA ASP A 256 -80.81 -76.67 22.45
C ASP A 256 -81.15 -76.63 23.95
N TRP A 257 -80.59 -75.67 24.70
CA TRP A 257 -81.02 -75.43 26.08
C TRP A 257 -82.51 -75.08 26.14
N LEU A 258 -82.97 -74.14 25.32
CA LEU A 258 -84.39 -73.74 25.29
C LEU A 258 -85.32 -74.90 24.93
N LYS A 259 -84.91 -75.82 24.06
CA LYS A 259 -85.67 -77.05 23.78
C LYS A 259 -85.78 -77.95 25.01
N GLU A 260 -84.69 -78.14 25.76
CA GLU A 260 -84.73 -78.95 26.99
C GLU A 260 -85.50 -78.27 28.13
N GLU A 261 -85.39 -76.95 28.28
CA GLU A 261 -86.22 -76.21 29.23
C GLU A 261 -87.72 -76.35 28.89
N ALA A 262 -88.08 -76.23 27.61
CA ALA A 262 -89.45 -76.44 27.16
C ALA A 262 -89.94 -77.87 27.44
N ARG A 263 -89.09 -78.89 27.23
CA ARG A 263 -89.42 -80.29 27.52
C ARG A 263 -89.68 -80.52 29.01
N LEU A 264 -88.83 -79.97 29.87
CA LEU A 264 -89.01 -80.04 31.32
C LEU A 264 -90.28 -79.31 31.77
N ARG A 265 -90.60 -78.16 31.20
CA ARG A 265 -91.87 -77.47 31.50
C ARG A 265 -93.10 -78.26 31.05
N GLU A 266 -93.06 -78.92 29.89
CA GLU A 266 -94.16 -79.80 29.48
C GLU A 266 -94.33 -80.99 30.45
N GLU A 267 -93.24 -81.56 30.95
CA GLU A 267 -93.26 -82.62 31.96
C GLU A 267 -93.83 -82.12 33.31
N GLU A 268 -93.43 -80.91 33.75
CA GLU A 268 -93.98 -80.26 34.95
C GLU A 268 -95.46 -79.92 34.82
N GLU A 269 -95.90 -79.38 33.67
CA GLU A 269 -97.30 -79.07 33.42
C GLU A 269 -98.17 -80.34 33.42
N LYS A 270 -97.69 -81.44 32.82
CA LYS A 270 -98.36 -82.75 32.89
C LYS A 270 -98.51 -83.23 34.34
N TRP A 271 -97.44 -83.12 35.14
CA TRP A 271 -97.47 -83.47 36.57
C TRP A 271 -98.47 -82.61 37.36
N LEU A 272 -98.48 -81.29 37.12
CA LEU A 272 -99.41 -80.35 37.78
C LEU A 272 -100.87 -80.65 37.42
N GLN A 273 -101.14 -81.00 36.16
CA GLN A 273 -102.48 -81.39 35.69
C GLN A 273 -102.95 -82.69 36.36
N GLU A 274 -102.08 -83.70 36.47
CA GLU A 274 -102.40 -84.94 37.18
C GLU A 274 -102.65 -84.72 38.67
N GLU A 275 -101.85 -83.88 39.33
CA GLU A 275 -102.02 -83.54 40.75
C GLU A 275 -103.33 -82.79 41.00
N LYS A 276 -103.70 -81.85 40.12
CA LYS A 276 -104.98 -81.13 40.16
C LYS A 276 -106.15 -82.10 40.01
N LEU A 277 -106.07 -83.05 39.09
CA LEU A 277 -107.10 -84.07 38.88
C LEU A 277 -107.26 -84.97 40.12
N ARG A 278 -106.14 -85.32 40.78
CA ARG A 278 -106.11 -86.10 42.03
C ARG A 278 -106.81 -85.36 43.17
N LYS A 279 -106.50 -84.07 43.35
CA LYS A 279 -107.13 -83.20 44.37
C LYS A 279 -108.64 -83.04 44.12
N GLN A 280 -109.09 -82.89 42.88
CA GLN A 280 -110.52 -82.84 42.53
C GLN A 280 -111.27 -84.15 42.86
N LYS A 281 -110.67 -85.31 42.57
CA LYS A 281 -111.25 -86.63 42.92
C LYS A 281 -111.36 -86.82 44.44
N ALA A 282 -110.36 -86.39 45.21
CA ALA A 282 -110.39 -86.45 46.68
C ALA A 282 -111.49 -85.55 47.28
N ALA A 283 -111.64 -84.32 46.77
CA ALA A 283 -112.69 -83.40 47.19
C ALA A 283 -114.10 -83.97 46.93
N LYS A 284 -114.33 -84.58 45.74
CA LYS A 284 -115.61 -85.23 45.39
C LYS A 284 -115.95 -86.40 46.33
N LYS A 285 -114.96 -87.23 46.69
CA LYS A 285 -115.16 -88.34 47.64
C LYS A 285 -115.50 -87.83 49.05
N SER A 286 -114.82 -86.81 49.56
CA SER A 286 -115.14 -86.24 50.88
C SER A 286 -116.56 -85.68 50.93
N ARG A 287 -117.01 -84.98 49.87
CA ARG A 287 -118.35 -84.40 49.77
C ARG A 287 -119.46 -85.46 49.77
N GLN A 288 -119.23 -86.62 49.13
CA GLN A 288 -120.20 -87.73 49.15
C GLN A 288 -120.32 -88.38 50.54
N VAL A 289 -119.22 -88.49 51.29
CA VAL A 289 -119.22 -89.01 52.67
C VAL A 289 -119.98 -88.07 53.61
N SER A 290 -119.76 -86.76 53.51
CA SER A 290 -120.46 -85.77 54.34
C SER A 290 -121.97 -85.73 54.12
N ILE A 291 -122.45 -85.93 52.88
CA ILE A 291 -123.88 -85.99 52.58
C ILE A 291 -124.53 -87.25 53.17
N ARG A 292 -123.81 -88.38 53.17
CA ARG A 292 -124.29 -89.66 53.72
C ARG A 292 -124.44 -89.59 55.24
N LEU A 293 -123.45 -89.03 55.94
CA LEU A 293 -123.46 -88.81 57.39
C LEU A 293 -124.56 -87.84 57.85
N LYS A 294 -124.90 -86.82 57.05
CA LYS A 294 -125.95 -85.85 57.39
C LYS A 294 -127.35 -86.48 57.39
N LYS A 295 -127.65 -87.36 56.42
CA LYS A 295 -128.95 -88.06 56.34
C LYS A 295 -129.15 -89.12 57.44
N GLU A 296 -128.06 -89.67 57.97
CA GLU A 296 -128.07 -90.68 59.04
C GLU A 296 -128.27 -90.05 60.43
N LYS A 297 -127.82 -88.80 60.63
CA LYS A 297 -128.06 -88.00 61.85
C LYS A 297 -129.50 -87.50 61.96
N GLU A 298 -130.07 -86.95 60.90
CA GLU A 298 -131.45 -86.40 60.90
C GLU A 298 -132.53 -87.48 61.19
N ALA A 299 -132.23 -88.76 60.99
CA ALA A 299 -133.13 -89.88 61.30
C ALA A 299 -133.06 -90.36 62.77
N LYS A 300 -131.93 -90.15 63.46
CA LYS A 300 -131.75 -90.51 64.88
C LYS A 300 -132.23 -89.40 65.83
N GLU A 301 -132.04 -88.13 65.46
CA GLU A 301 -132.40 -86.98 66.30
C GLU A 301 -133.93 -86.90 66.57
N LYS A 302 -134.78 -87.34 65.64
CA LYS A 302 -136.25 -87.40 65.83
C LYS A 302 -136.75 -88.46 66.83
N GLN A 303 -135.93 -89.44 67.21
CA GLN A 303 -136.27 -90.44 68.23
C GLN A 303 -135.72 -90.10 69.62
N GLU A 304 -134.72 -89.21 69.73
CA GLU A 304 -134.03 -88.87 70.97
C GLU A 304 -134.54 -87.56 71.62
N GLU A 305 -135.16 -86.65 70.85
CA GLU A 305 -135.75 -85.38 71.35
C GLU A 305 -136.90 -85.56 72.37
N LEU A 306 -137.63 -86.69 72.35
CA LEU A 306 -138.71 -86.97 73.32
C LEU A 306 -138.22 -87.50 74.69
N ALA A 307 -136.93 -87.83 74.83
CA ALA A 307 -136.36 -88.43 76.04
C ALA A 307 -135.28 -87.58 76.75
N MET A 308 -134.70 -86.57 76.08
CA MET A 308 -133.63 -85.73 76.64
C MET A 308 -134.11 -84.46 77.37
N ASP A 309 -135.34 -84.00 77.14
CA ASP A 309 -135.93 -82.84 77.86
C ASP A 309 -136.15 -83.08 79.37
N MET A 310 -136.07 -84.34 79.83
CA MET A 310 -136.32 -84.70 81.23
C MET A 310 -135.05 -84.87 82.08
N LYS A 311 -133.84 -84.72 81.50
CA LYS A 311 -132.56 -85.01 82.20
C LYS A 311 -131.51 -83.90 82.18
N ILE A 312 -131.75 -82.78 81.48
CA ILE A 312 -130.76 -81.69 81.28
C ILE A 312 -130.77 -80.63 82.39
N LEU A 313 -131.73 -80.67 83.33
CA LEU A 313 -131.86 -79.64 84.38
C LEU A 313 -131.04 -79.89 85.66
N GLU A 314 -130.26 -80.98 85.76
CA GLU A 314 -129.72 -81.41 87.07
C GLU A 314 -128.19 -81.53 87.17
N LYS A 315 -127.38 -81.27 86.12
CA LYS A 315 -125.99 -81.79 86.17
C LYS A 315 -124.78 -80.99 85.71
N LEU A 316 -124.81 -79.69 85.44
CA LEU A 316 -123.55 -79.00 85.13
C LEU A 316 -123.42 -77.62 85.79
N LEU A 317 -123.31 -77.67 87.11
CA LEU A 317 -122.92 -76.58 88.01
C LEU A 317 -121.65 -76.96 88.81
N ASP A 318 -120.74 -77.81 88.31
CA ASP A 318 -119.63 -78.29 89.16
C ASP A 318 -118.20 -78.36 88.60
N ASP A 319 -117.90 -78.04 87.33
CA ASP A 319 -116.50 -78.20 86.85
C ASP A 319 -115.89 -76.95 86.23
N THR A 320 -115.61 -75.97 87.09
CA THR A 320 -114.56 -74.96 86.87
C THR A 320 -113.66 -74.85 88.09
N ARG A 321 -112.53 -75.57 88.14
CA ARG A 321 -111.41 -75.21 89.03
C ARG A 321 -110.08 -75.88 88.65
N ASN A 322 -109.16 -75.11 88.04
CA ASN A 322 -107.69 -75.12 88.23
C ASN A 322 -106.80 -75.04 86.96
N GLU A 323 -106.74 -73.92 86.22
CA GLU A 323 -105.67 -73.73 85.19
C GLU A 323 -105.12 -72.29 85.00
N VAL A 324 -105.34 -71.33 85.91
CA VAL A 324 -104.93 -69.92 85.65
C VAL A 324 -103.55 -69.51 86.23
N LYS A 325 -102.82 -70.38 86.94
CA LYS A 325 -101.62 -69.93 87.70
C LYS A 325 -100.24 -70.24 87.09
N GLU A 326 -100.09 -71.05 86.04
CA GLU A 326 -98.75 -71.39 85.50
C GLU A 326 -98.29 -70.57 84.27
N GLU A 327 -99.17 -69.86 83.56
CA GLU A 327 -98.81 -69.20 82.28
C GLU A 327 -98.01 -67.89 82.42
N THR A 328 -97.97 -67.28 83.61
CA THR A 328 -97.48 -65.90 83.79
C THR A 328 -95.98 -65.76 84.06
N GLN A 329 -95.29 -66.81 84.51
CA GLN A 329 -93.85 -66.74 84.83
C GLN A 329 -92.93 -66.96 83.60
N ARG A 330 -93.26 -67.88 82.68
CA ARG A 330 -92.43 -68.17 81.48
C ARG A 330 -92.34 -67.03 80.45
N LYS A 331 -93.32 -66.11 80.42
CA LYS A 331 -93.34 -64.97 79.48
C LYS A 331 -92.39 -63.83 79.87
N ARG A 332 -91.89 -63.78 81.12
CA ARG A 332 -91.08 -62.67 81.63
C ARG A 332 -89.58 -62.89 81.35
N GLU A 333 -89.08 -64.11 81.54
CA GLU A 333 -87.68 -64.48 81.32
C GLU A 333 -87.27 -64.40 79.83
N MET A 334 -88.15 -64.87 78.92
CA MET A 334 -87.95 -64.77 77.47
C MET A 334 -87.84 -63.33 76.93
N ARG A 335 -88.39 -62.33 77.64
CA ARG A 335 -88.32 -60.92 77.21
C ARG A 335 -87.01 -60.25 77.60
N GLU A 336 -86.41 -60.65 78.72
CA GLU A 336 -85.14 -60.08 79.19
C GLU A 336 -83.94 -60.58 78.37
N GLU A 337 -83.94 -61.85 77.97
CA GLU A 337 -82.89 -62.41 77.11
C GLU A 337 -82.93 -61.81 75.69
N ASN A 338 -84.12 -61.60 75.13
CA ASN A 338 -84.29 -61.02 73.79
C ASN A 338 -83.86 -59.54 73.76
N LEU A 339 -84.04 -58.80 74.87
CA LEU A 339 -83.58 -57.42 75.00
C LEU A 339 -82.03 -57.33 75.05
N ARG A 340 -81.37 -58.26 75.74
CA ARG A 340 -79.90 -58.34 75.82
C ARG A 340 -79.28 -58.69 74.47
N PHE A 341 -79.89 -59.59 73.70
CA PHE A 341 -79.44 -59.94 72.35
C PHE A 341 -79.54 -58.75 71.39
N MET A 342 -80.64 -57.98 71.45
CA MET A 342 -80.80 -56.76 70.65
C MET A 342 -79.77 -55.67 71.01
N GLN A 343 -79.42 -55.53 72.28
CA GLN A 343 -78.36 -54.61 72.72
C GLN A 343 -76.98 -55.05 72.23
N TYR A 344 -76.68 -56.35 72.23
CA TYR A 344 -75.43 -56.90 71.68
C TYR A 344 -75.33 -56.70 70.16
N CYS A 345 -76.40 -56.94 69.41
CA CYS A 345 -76.43 -56.67 67.96
C CYS A 345 -76.28 -55.17 67.65
N ALA A 346 -76.85 -54.28 68.48
CA ALA A 346 -76.70 -52.84 68.31
C ALA A 346 -75.26 -52.37 68.63
N TYR A 347 -74.60 -52.99 69.61
CA TYR A 347 -73.20 -52.72 69.95
C TYR A 347 -72.26 -53.17 68.81
N ASN A 348 -72.42 -54.38 68.27
CA ASN A 348 -71.61 -54.86 67.14
C ASN A 348 -71.81 -54.03 65.88
N ARG A 349 -73.04 -53.55 65.59
CA ARG A 349 -73.27 -52.63 64.45
C ARG A 349 -72.56 -51.29 64.62
N LYS A 350 -72.44 -50.78 65.84
CA LYS A 350 -71.65 -49.56 66.10
C LYS A 350 -70.16 -49.82 65.94
N GLU A 351 -69.67 -50.94 66.44
CA GLU A 351 -68.26 -51.30 66.32
C GLU A 351 -67.83 -51.53 64.86
N GLU A 352 -68.67 -52.19 64.04
CA GLU A 352 -68.40 -52.34 62.61
C GLU A 352 -68.50 -51.01 61.85
N ALA A 353 -69.46 -50.13 62.21
CA ALA A 353 -69.54 -48.79 61.61
C ALA A 353 -68.33 -47.91 61.98
N ASP A 354 -67.77 -48.07 63.18
CA ASP A 354 -66.56 -47.35 63.59
C ASP A 354 -65.31 -47.91 62.90
N LYS A 355 -65.24 -49.23 62.64
CA LYS A 355 -64.19 -49.85 61.81
C LYS A 355 -64.29 -49.43 60.34
N GLU A 356 -65.50 -49.35 59.79
CA GLU A 356 -65.73 -48.89 58.41
C GLU A 356 -65.31 -47.43 58.23
N LYS A 357 -65.61 -46.56 59.21
CA LYS A 357 -65.12 -45.17 59.21
C LYS A 357 -63.59 -45.06 59.28
N GLU A 358 -62.92 -45.91 60.06
CA GLU A 358 -61.45 -45.88 60.11
C GLU A 358 -60.84 -46.42 58.80
N LEU A 359 -61.46 -47.41 58.16
CA LEU A 359 -61.08 -47.87 56.82
C LEU A 359 -61.31 -46.78 55.75
N GLU A 360 -62.47 -46.11 55.77
CA GLU A 360 -62.75 -44.97 54.89
C GLU A 360 -61.73 -43.84 55.08
N ARG A 361 -61.32 -43.58 56.33
CA ARG A 361 -60.28 -42.59 56.62
C ARG A 361 -58.94 -42.97 56.01
N VAL A 362 -58.51 -44.23 56.15
CA VAL A 362 -57.25 -44.72 55.55
C VAL A 362 -57.31 -44.68 54.01
N VAL A 363 -58.44 -45.06 53.40
CA VAL A 363 -58.64 -44.97 51.95
C VAL A 363 -58.61 -43.52 51.47
N ASN A 364 -59.25 -42.60 52.20
CA ASN A 364 -59.21 -41.17 51.88
C ASN A 364 -57.79 -40.60 52.01
N GLU A 365 -57.02 -41.00 53.04
CA GLU A 365 -55.61 -40.62 53.18
C GLU A 365 -54.73 -41.15 52.01
N GLU A 366 -54.99 -42.36 51.50
CA GLU A 366 -54.33 -42.90 50.31
C GLU A 366 -54.71 -42.15 49.02
N VAL A 367 -55.99 -41.81 48.86
CA VAL A 367 -56.50 -41.01 47.73
C VAL A 367 -55.90 -39.60 47.75
N GLU A 368 -55.82 -38.96 48.92
CA GLU A 368 -55.17 -37.66 49.09
C GLU A 368 -53.67 -37.72 48.78
N LYS A 369 -52.96 -38.78 49.17
CA LYS A 369 -51.55 -38.99 48.79
C LYS A 369 -51.39 -39.15 47.27
N LYS A 370 -52.26 -39.92 46.62
CA LYS A 370 -52.24 -40.08 45.15
C LYS A 370 -52.57 -38.77 44.44
N TRP A 371 -53.55 -38.01 44.94
CA TRP A 371 -53.89 -36.69 44.44
C TRP A 371 -52.75 -35.68 44.64
N ALA A 372 -52.06 -35.71 45.78
CA ALA A 372 -50.89 -34.89 46.01
C ALA A 372 -49.75 -35.22 45.05
N GLN A 373 -49.52 -36.51 44.75
CA GLN A 373 -48.54 -36.96 43.76
C GLN A 373 -48.88 -36.49 42.35
N THR A 374 -50.14 -36.61 41.91
CA THR A 374 -50.56 -36.11 40.59
C THR A 374 -50.48 -34.58 40.52
N MET A 375 -50.82 -33.87 41.59
CA MET A 375 -50.70 -32.41 41.66
C MET A 375 -49.24 -31.95 41.63
N GLN A 376 -48.32 -32.69 42.25
CA GLN A 376 -46.88 -32.45 42.15
C GLN A 376 -46.35 -32.72 40.74
N GLN A 377 -46.77 -33.81 40.09
CA GLN A 377 -46.42 -34.09 38.69
C GLN A 377 -46.92 -32.97 37.76
N TYR A 378 -48.16 -32.51 37.95
CA TYR A 378 -48.73 -31.42 37.15
C TYR A 378 -47.98 -30.09 37.36
N LYS A 379 -47.55 -29.80 38.60
CA LYS A 379 -46.68 -28.64 38.89
C LYS A 379 -45.33 -28.76 38.20
N LEU A 380 -44.67 -29.92 38.29
CA LEU A 380 -43.39 -30.17 37.62
C LEU A 380 -43.51 -30.04 36.10
N GLU A 381 -44.58 -30.57 35.51
CA GLU A 381 -44.83 -30.44 34.08
C GLU A 381 -45.10 -28.99 33.68
N ARG A 382 -45.89 -28.25 34.48
CA ARG A 382 -46.13 -26.83 34.25
C ARG A 382 -44.84 -26.02 34.33
N ASP A 383 -44.00 -26.27 35.33
CA ASP A 383 -42.73 -25.59 35.51
C ASP A 383 -41.74 -25.94 34.39
N ALA A 384 -41.74 -27.19 33.92
CA ALA A 384 -40.94 -27.63 32.78
C ALA A 384 -41.40 -26.96 31.47
N ARG A 385 -42.71 -26.89 31.22
CA ARG A 385 -43.29 -26.16 30.08
C ARG A 385 -42.99 -24.66 30.15
N GLN A 386 -43.06 -24.07 31.35
CA GLN A 386 -42.74 -22.66 31.57
C GLN A 386 -41.25 -22.36 31.35
N LYS A 387 -40.35 -23.24 31.81
CA LYS A 387 -38.90 -23.15 31.52
C LYS A 387 -38.59 -23.32 30.03
N LEU A 388 -39.25 -24.27 29.36
CA LEU A 388 -39.09 -24.46 27.92
C LEU A 388 -39.55 -23.22 27.15
N LEU A 389 -40.71 -22.66 27.50
CA LEU A 389 -41.22 -21.43 26.91
C LEU A 389 -40.27 -20.25 27.15
N ALA A 390 -39.74 -20.10 28.36
CA ALA A 390 -38.75 -19.07 28.67
C ALA A 390 -37.49 -19.22 27.81
N ASN A 391 -36.95 -20.44 27.66
CA ASN A 391 -35.78 -20.72 26.83
C ASN A 391 -36.04 -20.44 25.33
N VAL A 392 -37.23 -20.76 24.82
CA VAL A 392 -37.62 -20.45 23.43
C VAL A 392 -37.73 -18.95 23.23
N MET A 393 -38.31 -18.22 24.18
CA MET A 393 -38.42 -16.76 24.12
C MET A 393 -37.04 -16.07 24.23
N GLU A 394 -36.16 -16.57 25.11
CA GLU A 394 -34.76 -16.13 25.23
C GLU A 394 -34.00 -16.35 23.91
N SER A 395 -34.11 -17.55 23.33
CA SER A 395 -33.48 -17.89 22.05
C SER A 395 -34.00 -17.01 20.92
N ARG A 396 -35.31 -16.75 20.87
CA ARG A 396 -35.92 -15.87 19.87
C ARG A 396 -35.48 -14.41 20.05
N LYS A 397 -35.34 -13.94 21.29
CA LYS A 397 -34.81 -12.61 21.61
C LYS A 397 -33.34 -12.49 21.18
N GLN A 398 -32.54 -13.53 21.39
CA GLN A 398 -31.14 -13.59 20.94
C GLN A 398 -31.05 -13.61 19.40
N GLN A 399 -31.88 -14.38 18.72
CA GLN A 399 -31.95 -14.40 17.25
C GLN A 399 -32.30 -13.02 16.68
N ILE A 400 -33.33 -12.36 17.24
CA ILE A 400 -33.71 -10.99 16.85
C ILE A 400 -32.56 -10.01 17.13
N GLY A 401 -31.85 -10.17 18.25
CA GLY A 401 -30.69 -9.33 18.58
C GLY A 401 -29.51 -9.54 17.64
N VAL A 402 -29.21 -10.78 17.24
CA VAL A 402 -28.18 -11.09 16.23
C VAL A 402 -28.57 -10.52 14.87
N GLN A 403 -29.85 -10.65 14.49
CA GLN A 403 -30.33 -10.14 13.21
C GLN A 403 -30.31 -8.60 13.15
N LYS A 404 -30.66 -7.92 14.26
CA LYS A 404 -30.51 -6.46 14.36
C LYS A 404 -29.06 -6.01 14.27
N ARG A 405 -28.13 -6.67 14.98
CA ARG A 405 -26.70 -6.33 14.91
C ARG A 405 -26.13 -6.53 13.51
N ARG A 406 -26.49 -7.62 12.82
CA ARG A 406 -26.10 -7.82 11.41
C ARG A 406 -26.64 -6.73 10.51
N ALA A 407 -27.90 -6.33 10.69
CA ALA A 407 -28.48 -5.23 9.90
C ALA A 407 -27.80 -3.87 10.21
N GLU A 408 -27.40 -3.63 11.46
CA GLU A 408 -26.62 -2.44 11.84
C GLU A 408 -25.22 -2.46 11.24
N GLU A 409 -24.51 -3.60 11.30
CA GLU A 409 -23.19 -3.80 10.69
C GLU A 409 -23.24 -3.65 9.16
N GLU A 410 -24.26 -4.21 8.49
CA GLU A 410 -24.50 -4.04 7.06
C GLU A 410 -24.76 -2.56 6.72
N HIS A 411 -25.60 -1.86 7.49
CA HIS A 411 -25.84 -0.44 7.29
C HIS A 411 -24.62 0.45 7.55
N GLU A 412 -23.77 0.11 8.53
CA GLU A 412 -22.51 0.83 8.75
C GLU A 412 -21.51 0.56 7.63
N SER A 413 -21.42 -0.68 7.12
CA SER A 413 -20.60 -1.02 5.95
C SER A 413 -21.07 -0.25 4.71
N GLU A 414 -22.38 -0.23 4.43
CA GLU A 414 -22.95 0.55 3.33
C GLU A 414 -22.69 2.06 3.48
N ARG A 415 -22.73 2.59 4.71
CA ARG A 415 -22.41 3.99 4.96
C ARG A 415 -20.93 4.27 4.70
N ALA A 416 -20.03 3.41 5.20
CA ALA A 416 -18.60 3.53 4.98
C ALA A 416 -18.23 3.42 3.48
N GLU A 417 -18.86 2.51 2.74
CA GLU A 417 -18.71 2.40 1.29
C GLU A 417 -19.20 3.66 0.57
N ARG A 418 -20.35 4.21 0.96
CA ARG A 418 -20.86 5.47 0.39
C ARG A 418 -19.93 6.65 0.67
N GLU A 419 -19.42 6.78 1.90
CA GLU A 419 -18.48 7.84 2.28
C GLU A 419 -17.15 7.70 1.53
N ALA A 420 -16.64 6.48 1.35
CA ALA A 420 -15.45 6.21 0.55
C ALA A 420 -15.67 6.55 -0.94
N LEU A 421 -16.83 6.17 -1.48
CA LEU A 421 -17.20 6.49 -2.87
C LEU A 421 -17.33 8.00 -3.07
N GLN A 422 -17.94 8.69 -2.11
CA GLN A 422 -18.11 10.15 -2.15
C GLN A 422 -16.77 10.88 -2.05
N SER A 423 -15.87 10.42 -1.18
CA SER A 423 -14.50 10.94 -1.08
C SER A 423 -13.72 10.72 -2.39
N ALA A 424 -13.87 9.55 -3.02
CA ALA A 424 -13.26 9.27 -4.32
C ALA A 424 -13.82 10.16 -5.44
N ILE A 425 -15.12 10.44 -5.44
CA ILE A 425 -15.76 11.36 -6.39
C ILE A 425 -15.24 12.79 -6.19
N GLU A 426 -15.07 13.23 -4.94
CA GLU A 426 -14.55 14.58 -4.63
C GLU A 426 -13.09 14.74 -5.06
N GLU A 427 -12.23 13.75 -4.80
CA GLU A 427 -10.85 13.72 -5.30
C GLU A 427 -10.80 13.72 -6.84
N HIS A 428 -11.65 12.91 -7.50
CA HIS A 428 -11.73 12.90 -8.96
C HIS A 428 -12.12 14.27 -9.52
N LYS A 429 -13.14 14.92 -8.93
CA LYS A 429 -13.55 16.28 -9.32
C LYS A 429 -12.43 17.30 -9.10
N ARG A 430 -11.66 17.19 -8.02
CA ARG A 430 -10.51 18.08 -7.78
C ARG A 430 -9.44 17.91 -8.86
N LEU A 431 -9.07 16.67 -9.16
CA LEU A 431 -8.08 16.34 -10.18
C LEU A 431 -8.53 16.76 -11.59
N GLU A 432 -9.81 16.57 -11.92
CA GLU A 432 -10.38 17.08 -13.18
C GLU A 432 -10.32 18.61 -13.25
N GLY A 433 -10.66 19.30 -12.16
CA GLY A 433 -10.56 20.76 -12.07
C GLY A 433 -9.13 21.27 -12.28
N GLU A 434 -8.16 20.68 -11.58
CA GLU A 434 -6.74 21.00 -11.73
C GLU A 434 -6.26 20.75 -13.17
N ASN A 435 -6.67 19.65 -13.79
CA ASN A 435 -6.31 19.33 -15.17
C ASN A 435 -6.92 20.32 -16.17
N GLN A 436 -8.19 20.70 -15.98
CA GLN A 436 -8.84 21.72 -16.80
C GLN A 436 -8.15 23.08 -16.67
N GLU A 437 -7.74 23.49 -15.47
CA GLU A 437 -6.95 24.70 -15.28
C GLU A 437 -5.58 24.63 -15.96
N ARG A 438 -4.89 23.49 -15.89
CA ARG A 438 -3.62 23.29 -16.61
C ARG A 438 -3.80 23.42 -18.12
N ILE A 439 -4.86 22.84 -18.68
CA ILE A 439 -5.19 22.96 -20.11
C ILE A 439 -5.49 24.42 -20.45
N LYS A 440 -6.33 25.09 -19.65
CA LYS A 440 -6.67 26.51 -19.85
C LYS A 440 -5.42 27.39 -19.82
N ASN A 441 -4.54 27.21 -18.84
CA ASN A 441 -3.30 27.96 -18.72
C ASN A 441 -2.35 27.70 -19.90
N ARG A 442 -2.25 26.44 -20.36
CA ARG A 442 -1.46 26.10 -21.55
C ARG A 442 -2.02 26.77 -22.80
N ASN A 443 -3.34 26.76 -22.98
CA ASN A 443 -4.00 27.42 -24.10
C ASN A 443 -3.82 28.93 -24.08
N VAL A 444 -3.92 29.58 -22.91
CA VAL A 444 -3.66 31.02 -22.73
C VAL A 444 -2.20 31.35 -23.02
N SER A 445 -1.24 30.53 -22.55
CA SER A 445 0.17 30.72 -22.87
C SER A 445 0.42 30.61 -24.37
N TYR A 446 -0.14 29.59 -25.00
CA TYR A 446 -0.01 29.37 -26.44
C TYR A 446 -0.63 30.51 -27.26
N GLN A 447 -1.78 31.03 -26.84
CA GLN A 447 -2.41 32.19 -27.45
C GLN A 447 -1.51 33.42 -27.37
N ARG A 448 -0.90 33.68 -26.19
CA ARG A 448 0.06 34.80 -26.02
C ARG A 448 1.27 34.64 -26.92
N ASP A 449 1.80 33.42 -27.08
CA ASP A 449 2.94 33.15 -27.96
C ASP A 449 2.59 33.44 -29.42
N LEU A 450 1.39 33.06 -29.87
CA LEU A 450 0.90 33.38 -31.21
C LEU A 450 0.72 34.89 -31.41
N ASP A 451 0.14 35.61 -30.45
CA ASP A 451 -0.02 37.06 -30.51
C ASP A 451 1.35 37.76 -30.62
N MET A 452 2.34 37.31 -29.84
CA MET A 452 3.72 37.81 -29.95
C MET A 452 4.35 37.53 -31.32
N GLN A 453 4.12 36.36 -31.91
CA GLN A 453 4.59 36.05 -33.26
C GLN A 453 3.94 36.94 -34.31
N ILE A 454 2.63 37.18 -34.21
CA ILE A 454 1.88 38.07 -35.10
C ILE A 454 2.42 39.49 -34.99
N ASP A 455 2.64 39.99 -33.78
CA ASP A 455 3.19 41.33 -33.55
C ASP A 455 4.63 41.46 -34.07
N TYR A 456 5.45 40.44 -33.90
CA TYR A 456 6.79 40.40 -34.47
C TYR A 456 6.74 40.49 -36.00
N GLN A 457 5.89 39.67 -36.66
CA GLN A 457 5.73 39.72 -38.11
C GLN A 457 5.20 41.07 -38.60
N ARG A 458 4.26 41.69 -37.86
CA ARG A 458 3.78 43.05 -38.17
C ARG A 458 4.90 44.08 -38.09
N ARG A 459 5.77 44.01 -37.08
CA ARG A 459 6.93 44.90 -36.93
C ARG A 459 7.95 44.70 -38.04
N VAL A 460 8.21 43.45 -38.43
CA VAL A 460 9.11 43.13 -39.57
C VAL A 460 8.54 43.72 -40.85
N LYS A 461 7.28 43.42 -41.19
CA LYS A 461 6.62 44.00 -42.37
C LYS A 461 6.63 45.54 -42.37
N ALA A 462 6.38 46.17 -41.22
CA ALA A 462 6.43 47.62 -41.13
C ALA A 462 7.84 48.20 -41.36
N LYS A 463 8.88 47.48 -40.90
CA LYS A 463 10.27 47.85 -41.20
C LYS A 463 10.60 47.67 -42.67
N ASP A 464 10.19 46.55 -43.27
CA ASP A 464 10.40 46.26 -44.69
C ASP A 464 9.73 47.33 -45.56
N MET A 465 8.46 47.67 -45.29
CA MET A 465 7.75 48.76 -45.97
C MET A 465 8.47 50.11 -45.81
N ALA A 466 9.01 50.40 -44.61
CA ALA A 466 9.76 51.63 -44.37
C ALA A 466 11.14 51.63 -45.06
N GLU A 467 11.74 50.47 -45.31
CA GLU A 467 12.96 50.31 -46.12
C GLU A 467 12.65 50.51 -47.60
N GLU A 468 11.59 49.89 -48.11
CA GLU A 468 11.11 50.10 -49.48
C GLU A 468 10.78 51.56 -49.76
N GLU A 469 10.13 52.27 -48.83
CA GLU A 469 9.87 53.71 -48.96
C GLU A 469 11.17 54.54 -48.98
N ARG A 470 12.19 54.14 -48.21
CA ARG A 470 13.50 54.81 -48.22
C ARG A 470 14.23 54.58 -49.53
N GLU A 471 14.26 53.34 -50.03
CA GLU A 471 14.86 52.99 -51.31
C GLU A 471 14.15 53.69 -52.47
N PHE A 472 12.82 53.77 -52.43
CA PHE A 472 12.03 54.49 -53.42
C PHE A 472 12.36 55.98 -53.43
N ARG A 473 12.47 56.63 -52.25
CA ARG A 473 12.88 58.04 -52.16
C ARG A 473 14.31 58.26 -52.67
N MET A 474 15.26 57.39 -52.30
CA MET A 474 16.63 57.44 -52.83
C MET A 474 16.64 57.24 -54.35
N GLY A 475 15.76 56.39 -54.90
CA GLY A 475 15.57 56.22 -56.33
C GLY A 475 15.03 57.48 -57.01
N GLN A 476 14.04 58.15 -56.42
CA GLN A 476 13.51 59.42 -56.90
C GLN A 476 14.56 60.53 -56.88
N ASP A 477 15.36 60.63 -55.81
CA ASP A 477 16.44 61.60 -55.71
C ASP A 477 17.53 61.33 -56.77
N ALA A 478 17.90 60.06 -56.98
CA ALA A 478 18.85 59.67 -58.02
C ALA A 478 18.32 59.95 -59.43
N GLU A 479 17.04 59.72 -59.68
CA GLU A 479 16.39 60.05 -60.95
C GLU A 479 16.33 61.57 -61.16
N ALA A 480 16.02 62.35 -60.12
CA ALA A 480 16.05 63.81 -60.15
C ALA A 480 17.46 64.34 -60.42
N GLU A 481 18.49 63.75 -59.81
CA GLU A 481 19.89 64.08 -60.11
C GLU A 481 20.29 63.71 -61.54
N TYR A 482 19.84 62.56 -62.04
CA TYR A 482 20.04 62.16 -63.43
C TYR A 482 19.38 63.14 -64.40
N GLN A 483 18.12 63.53 -64.14
CA GLN A 483 17.43 64.53 -64.94
C GLN A 483 18.09 65.91 -64.83
N ARG A 484 18.64 66.29 -63.67
CA ARG A 484 19.43 67.51 -63.51
C ARG A 484 20.70 67.48 -64.36
N LYS A 485 21.46 66.37 -64.32
CA LYS A 485 22.64 66.16 -65.15
C LYS A 485 22.29 66.13 -66.65
N LEU A 486 21.15 65.54 -67.01
CA LEU A 486 20.64 65.54 -68.39
C LEU A 486 20.28 66.95 -68.86
N LYS A 487 19.59 67.74 -68.02
CA LYS A 487 19.30 69.15 -68.30
C LYS A 487 20.58 69.97 -68.43
N GLU A 488 21.54 69.79 -67.52
CA GLU A 488 22.85 70.46 -67.56
C GLU A 488 23.63 70.10 -68.84
N ALA A 489 23.62 68.83 -69.24
CA ALA A 489 24.24 68.37 -70.49
C ALA A 489 23.52 68.89 -71.75
N LEU A 490 22.21 69.11 -71.68
CA LEU A 490 21.41 69.73 -72.75
C LEU A 490 21.59 71.26 -72.81
N GLU A 491 21.80 71.92 -71.67
CA GLU A 491 22.07 73.37 -71.55
C GLU A 491 23.51 73.73 -71.92
N ARG A 492 24.47 72.81 -71.71
CA ARG A 492 25.88 72.92 -72.11
C ARG A 492 26.31 71.73 -72.96
N PRO A 493 25.85 71.64 -74.22
CA PRO A 493 26.29 70.58 -75.11
C PRO A 493 27.77 70.77 -75.47
N THR A 494 28.65 69.93 -74.93
CA THR A 494 30.05 69.84 -75.36
C THR A 494 30.11 69.12 -76.71
N ILE A 495 30.21 69.88 -77.79
CA ILE A 495 30.37 69.35 -79.16
C ILE A 495 31.86 69.07 -79.37
N ASP A 496 32.33 67.91 -78.93
CA ASP A 496 33.74 67.52 -79.07
C ASP A 496 34.04 66.82 -80.43
N LYS A 497 33.01 66.59 -81.26
CA LYS A 497 33.14 66.06 -82.62
C LYS A 497 32.18 66.76 -83.56
N VAL A 498 32.70 67.69 -84.37
CA VAL A 498 31.94 68.31 -85.46
C VAL A 498 31.79 67.31 -86.60
N HIS A 499 30.56 67.01 -87.00
CA HIS A 499 30.26 66.12 -88.12
C HIS A 499 30.78 66.74 -89.45
N PRO A 500 31.48 65.99 -90.31
CA PRO A 500 32.21 66.54 -91.49
C PRO A 500 31.33 67.29 -92.50
N MET A 501 30.01 67.08 -92.50
CA MET A 501 29.03 67.84 -93.32
C MET A 501 28.84 69.30 -92.88
N ARG A 502 29.19 69.70 -91.64
CA ARG A 502 29.12 71.10 -91.20
C ARG A 502 30.34 71.93 -91.61
N ILE A 503 31.45 71.29 -92.00
CA ILE A 503 32.66 71.98 -92.50
C ILE A 503 32.47 72.46 -93.95
N MET A 504 31.60 71.82 -94.73
CA MET A 504 31.30 72.26 -96.12
C MET A 504 30.15 73.30 -96.23
N GLY A 505 29.38 73.53 -95.18
CA GLY A 505 28.20 74.42 -95.20
C GLY A 505 28.51 75.92 -95.01
N THR A 506 29.70 76.28 -94.54
CA THR A 506 30.10 77.68 -94.30
C THR A 506 30.70 78.37 -95.53
N ALA A 507 31.08 77.62 -96.57
CA ALA A 507 31.57 78.17 -97.84
C ALA A 507 30.47 78.62 -98.82
N LEU A 508 29.19 78.31 -98.54
CA LEU A 508 28.05 78.60 -99.43
C LEU A 508 27.10 79.70 -98.91
N ARG A 509 27.42 80.36 -97.79
CA ARG A 509 26.58 81.40 -97.16
C ARG A 509 27.11 82.85 -97.30
N SER A 510 28.03 83.12 -98.23
CA SER A 510 28.49 84.49 -98.53
C SER A 510 27.97 85.06 -99.86
N LYS A 511 26.89 84.50 -100.44
CA LYS A 511 26.22 85.04 -101.63
C LYS A 511 24.68 84.91 -101.52
N SER A 512 24.06 85.66 -100.63
CA SER A 512 22.71 86.22 -100.80
C SER A 512 22.29 87.01 -99.55
N ASN A 513 22.11 88.31 -99.75
CA ASN A 513 21.63 89.38 -98.86
C ASN A 513 22.61 89.94 -97.83
#